data_AF-A0A7X3R603-F1
#
_entry.id   AF-A0A7X3R603-F1
#
_cell.length_a   1.000
_cell.length_b   1.000
_cell.length_c   1.000
_cell.angle_alpha   90.00
_cell.angle_beta   90.00
_cell.angle_gamma   90.00
#
_symmetry.space_group_name_H-M   'P 1'
#
loop_
_entity.id
_entity.type
_entity.pdbx_description
1 polymer ?
#
loop_
_entity_poly.entity_id
_entity_poly.type
_entity_poly.pdbx_seq_one_letter_code
_entity_poly.pdbx_strand_id
1 'polypeptide(L)'
;MVRRRECSDWLRDGLLMAWPYHTRRWRRERELQLARSPVCEICSSCSDLEVHHLRPLSRAERDRRDDDAAFPGPDGLQTLCRPCHSRVTAGASDTLATKAAGWRRFIDGG
;
A
#
# COMPACT_ATOMS: atom_id res chain seq x y z
N MET A 1 -12.59 24.44 -33.06
CA MET A 1 -11.19 24.77 -32.72
C MET A 1 -10.69 23.75 -31.71
N VAL A 2 -10.21 22.59 -32.17
CA VAL A 2 -9.70 21.51 -31.29
C VAL A 2 -8.25 21.85 -30.98
N ARG A 3 -7.94 22.25 -29.74
CA ARG A 3 -6.56 22.53 -29.33
C ARG A 3 -5.76 21.22 -29.37
N ARG A 4 -4.69 21.25 -30.17
CA ARG A 4 -3.69 20.17 -30.30
C ARG A 4 -3.06 19.94 -28.91
N ARG A 5 -3.07 18.70 -28.44
CA ARG A 5 -2.26 18.28 -27.28
C ARG A 5 -0.79 18.26 -27.70
N GLU A 6 0.06 18.90 -26.89
CA GLU A 6 1.47 19.13 -27.20
C GLU A 6 2.36 17.94 -26.81
N CYS A 7 3.51 17.84 -27.50
CA CYS A 7 4.45 16.72 -27.54
C CYS A 7 5.14 16.36 -26.20
N SER A 8 4.79 16.99 -25.07
CA SER A 8 5.35 16.71 -23.74
C SER A 8 4.68 15.54 -23.01
N ASP A 9 3.61 14.98 -23.58
CA ASP A 9 2.80 13.93 -22.96
C ASP A 9 3.38 12.51 -23.12
N TRP A 10 4.44 12.31 -23.92
CA TRP A 10 4.95 10.97 -24.25
C TRP A 10 6.20 10.51 -23.47
N LEU A 11 6.81 11.35 -22.61
CA LEU A 11 7.95 10.95 -21.75
C LEU A 11 7.54 10.46 -20.35
N ARG A 12 6.24 10.35 -20.06
CA ARG A 12 5.73 10.00 -18.72
C ARG A 12 5.16 8.58 -18.62
N ASP A 13 5.09 7.84 -19.73
CA ASP A 13 4.42 6.53 -19.83
C ASP A 13 5.21 5.32 -19.31
N GLY A 14 6.47 5.48 -18.93
CA GLY A 14 7.27 4.39 -18.33
C GLY A 14 7.32 4.37 -16.80
N LEU A 15 6.86 5.43 -16.13
CA LEU A 15 7.11 5.68 -14.70
C LEU A 15 5.85 6.01 -13.88
N LEU A 16 4.68 6.09 -14.52
CA LEU A 16 3.39 6.38 -13.87
C LEU A 16 2.84 5.24 -13.01
N MET A 17 3.38 4.02 -13.11
CA MET A 17 2.97 2.88 -12.28
C MET A 17 3.91 2.60 -11.10
N ALA A 18 5.05 3.29 -11.03
CA ALA A 18 6.11 3.01 -10.06
C ALA A 18 6.00 3.85 -8.76
N TRP A 19 5.28 4.97 -8.77
CA TRP A 19 5.03 5.76 -7.57
C TRP A 19 3.88 5.14 -6.74
N PRO A 20 3.99 5.07 -5.41
CA PRO A 20 5.09 5.56 -4.55
C PRO A 20 6.23 4.54 -4.34
N TYR A 21 6.06 3.30 -4.78
CA TYR A 21 6.88 2.16 -4.39
C TYR A 21 8.35 2.22 -4.83
N HIS A 22 8.70 3.03 -5.83
CA HIS A 22 10.08 3.22 -6.31
C HIS A 22 10.76 4.46 -5.72
N THR A 23 10.12 5.19 -4.80
CA THR A 23 10.69 6.40 -4.20
C THR A 23 11.66 6.07 -3.06
N ARG A 24 12.64 6.96 -2.83
CA ARG A 24 13.52 6.88 -1.64
C ARG A 24 12.73 6.96 -0.33
N ARG A 25 11.64 7.73 -0.32
CA ARG A 25 10.74 7.88 0.82
C ARG A 25 10.09 6.54 1.16
N TRP A 26 9.51 5.83 0.18
CA TRP A 26 8.93 4.51 0.42
C TRP A 26 9.97 3.51 0.94
N ARG A 27 11.17 3.50 0.37
CA ARG A 27 12.26 2.63 0.84
C ARG A 27 12.56 2.86 2.33
N ARG A 28 12.67 4.12 2.75
CA ARG A 28 12.90 4.50 4.15
C ARG A 28 11.74 4.09 5.06
N GLU A 29 10.49 4.39 4.69
CA GLU A 29 9.31 3.99 5.47
C GLU A 29 9.24 2.46 5.62
N ARG A 30 9.52 1.72 4.54
CA ARG A 30 9.57 0.26 4.55
C ARG A 30 10.63 -0.26 5.52
N GLU A 31 11.85 0.29 5.47
CA GLU A 31 12.95 -0.09 6.38
C GLU A 31 12.59 0.20 7.85
N LEU A 32 12.00 1.37 8.13
CA LEU A 32 11.57 1.74 9.48
C LEU A 32 10.46 0.82 10.00
N GLN A 33 9.47 0.48 9.17
CA GLN A 33 8.39 -0.41 9.55
C GLN A 33 8.90 -1.84 9.82
N LEU A 34 9.80 -2.35 8.97
CA LEU A 34 10.41 -3.68 9.18
C LEU A 34 11.31 -3.71 10.42
N ALA A 35 12.00 -2.61 10.75
CA ALA A 35 12.77 -2.50 11.99
C ALA A 35 11.85 -2.46 13.23
N ARG A 36 10.71 -1.77 13.14
CA ARG A 36 9.71 -1.69 14.22
C ARG A 36 8.99 -3.02 14.45
N SER A 37 8.65 -3.72 13.37
CA SER A 37 7.89 -4.97 13.39
C SER A 37 8.65 -6.00 12.54
N PRO A 38 9.65 -6.70 13.13
CA PRO A 38 10.53 -7.63 12.42
C PRO A 38 9.92 -9.04 12.24
N VAL A 39 8.60 -9.14 12.33
CA VAL A 39 7.84 -10.38 12.15
C VAL A 39 6.53 -10.07 11.41
N CYS A 40 5.98 -11.08 10.75
CA CYS A 40 4.65 -11.04 10.19
C CYS A 40 3.64 -10.81 11.33
N GLU A 41 2.86 -9.76 11.23
CA GLU A 41 1.88 -9.42 12.25
C GLU A 41 0.70 -10.40 12.28
N ILE A 42 0.49 -11.21 11.24
CA ILE A 42 -0.57 -12.24 11.22
C ILE A 42 -0.11 -13.58 11.81
N CYS A 43 1.06 -14.07 11.38
CA CYS A 43 1.51 -15.44 11.72
C CYS A 43 2.85 -15.50 12.47
N SER A 44 3.42 -14.36 12.83
CA SER A 44 4.70 -14.24 13.55
C SER A 44 5.93 -14.82 12.83
N SER A 45 5.83 -15.19 11.54
CA SER A 45 7.00 -15.56 10.73
C SER A 45 8.00 -14.41 10.63
N CYS A 46 9.30 -14.69 10.68
CA CYS A 46 10.36 -13.70 10.42
C CYS A 46 10.93 -13.77 9.00
N SER A 47 10.42 -14.64 8.13
CA SER A 47 10.90 -14.82 6.76
C SER A 47 10.05 -14.07 5.74
N ASP A 48 10.69 -13.62 4.65
CA ASP A 48 10.03 -13.06 3.46
C ASP A 48 9.04 -11.93 3.77
N LEU A 49 9.49 -10.97 4.58
CA LEU A 49 8.67 -9.86 5.05
C LEU A 49 8.50 -8.74 4.01
N GLU A 50 7.27 -8.27 3.90
CA GLU A 50 6.80 -7.19 3.04
C GLU A 50 5.97 -6.22 3.89
N VAL A 51 5.84 -4.98 3.42
CA VAL A 51 5.07 -3.95 4.09
C VAL A 51 3.81 -3.69 3.28
N HIS A 52 2.66 -3.82 3.95
CA HIS A 52 1.33 -3.68 3.39
C HIS A 52 0.68 -2.38 3.87
N HIS A 53 0.05 -1.64 2.96
CA HIS A 53 -0.81 -0.50 3.32
C HIS A 53 -2.14 -1.02 3.89
N LEU A 54 -2.49 -0.66 5.13
CA LEU A 54 -3.77 -1.06 5.73
C LEU A 54 -4.97 -0.53 4.93
N ARG A 55 -4.81 0.67 4.36
CA ARG A 55 -5.74 1.24 3.39
C ARG A 55 -5.05 1.25 2.02
N PRO A 56 -5.52 0.45 1.05
CA PRO A 56 -4.97 0.48 -0.29
C PRO A 56 -5.04 1.88 -0.89
N LEU A 57 -4.00 2.25 -1.64
CA LEU A 57 -4.00 3.47 -2.44
C LEU A 57 -5.07 3.35 -3.54
N SER A 58 -5.96 4.33 -3.63
CA SER A 58 -6.88 4.44 -4.75
C SER A 58 -6.15 4.92 -6.01
N ARG A 59 -6.81 4.75 -7.17
CA ARG A 59 -6.28 5.29 -8.43
C ARG A 59 -6.16 6.82 -8.40
N ALA A 60 -7.18 7.51 -7.87
CA ALA A 60 -7.18 8.96 -7.79
C ALA A 60 -6.04 9.49 -6.90
N GLU A 61 -5.74 8.80 -5.78
CA GLU A 61 -4.61 9.15 -4.91
C GLU A 61 -3.25 8.95 -5.60
N ARG A 62 -3.10 7.91 -6.44
CA ARG A 62 -1.91 7.75 -7.28
C ARG A 62 -1.78 8.83 -8.33
N ASP A 63 -2.85 9.13 -9.05
CA ASP A 63 -2.85 10.12 -10.12
C ASP A 63 -2.50 11.52 -9.57
N ARG A 64 -3.01 11.86 -8.38
CA ARG A 64 -2.70 13.14 -7.71
C ARG A 64 -1.39 13.16 -6.89
N ARG A 65 -0.70 12.02 -6.80
CA ARG A 65 0.49 11.83 -5.93
C ARG A 65 0.23 12.27 -4.49
N ASP A 66 -0.80 11.70 -3.89
CA ASP A 66 -1.17 11.97 -2.51
C ASP A 66 -0.16 11.39 -1.51
N ASP A 67 0.69 12.26 -0.97
CA ASP A 67 1.73 11.87 -0.03
C ASP A 67 1.19 11.29 1.28
N ASP A 68 0.06 11.80 1.80
CA ASP A 68 -0.49 11.32 3.07
C ASP A 68 -1.05 9.91 2.92
N ALA A 69 -1.68 9.63 1.77
CA ALA A 69 -2.16 8.30 1.44
C ALA A 69 -1.00 7.33 1.18
N ALA A 70 0.06 7.78 0.50
CA ALA A 70 1.19 6.93 0.10
C ALA A 70 2.14 6.63 1.25
N PHE A 71 2.30 7.57 2.18
CA PHE A 71 3.24 7.51 3.29
C PHE A 71 2.51 7.78 4.61
N PRO A 72 1.55 6.93 5.01
CA PRO A 72 0.66 7.17 6.16
C PRO A 72 1.37 6.99 7.53
N GLY A 73 2.67 6.73 7.54
CA GLY A 73 3.44 6.42 8.74
C GLY A 73 3.17 5.01 9.30
N PRO A 74 3.72 4.69 10.47
CA PRO A 74 3.82 3.33 11.00
C PRO A 74 2.49 2.72 11.44
N ASP A 75 1.43 3.52 11.63
CA ASP A 75 0.11 3.02 12.00
C ASP A 75 -0.82 2.78 10.80
N GLY A 76 -0.44 3.28 9.60
CA GLY A 76 -1.10 2.95 8.34
C GLY A 76 -0.46 1.79 7.58
N LEU A 77 0.59 1.19 8.13
CA LEU A 77 1.39 0.12 7.54
C LEU A 77 1.41 -1.12 8.42
N GLN A 78 1.57 -2.28 7.80
CA GLN A 78 1.66 -3.57 8.49
C GLN A 78 2.77 -4.43 7.88
N THR A 79 3.56 -5.10 8.72
CA THR A 79 4.53 -6.09 8.24
C THR A 79 3.87 -7.45 8.07
N LEU A 80 3.95 -8.04 6.88
CA LEU A 80 3.39 -9.36 6.55
C LEU A 80 4.43 -10.22 5.83
N CYS A 81 4.43 -11.52 6.07
CA CYS A 81 5.16 -12.43 5.19
C CYS A 81 4.44 -12.56 3.84
N ARG A 82 5.18 -12.87 2.76
CA ARG A 82 4.63 -12.98 1.40
C ARG A 82 3.35 -13.83 1.28
N PRO A 83 3.22 -15.02 1.92
CA PRO A 83 1.98 -15.79 1.89
C PRO A 83 0.78 -15.05 2.50
N CYS A 84 0.97 -14.41 3.66
CA CYS A 84 -0.06 -13.61 4.31
C CYS A 84 -0.41 -12.36 3.50
N HIS A 85 0.59 -11.69 2.93
CA HIS A 85 0.40 -10.51 2.09
C HIS A 85 -0.45 -10.80 0.85
N SER A 86 -0.19 -11.94 0.19
CA SER A 86 -0.97 -12.40 -0.97
C SER A 86 -2.44 -12.66 -0.62
N ARG A 87 -2.70 -13.35 0.51
CA ARG A 87 -4.07 -13.58 1.02
C ARG A 87 -4.83 -12.29 1.24
N VAL A 88 -4.21 -11.32 1.93
CA VAL A 88 -4.81 -10.02 2.20
C VAL A 88 -5.11 -9.25 0.93
N THR A 89 -4.16 -9.23 -0.02
CA THR A 89 -4.34 -8.55 -1.31
C THR A 89 -5.47 -9.17 -2.14
N ALA A 90 -5.67 -10.49 -2.04
CA ALA A 90 -6.78 -11.21 -2.67
C ALA A 90 -8.14 -10.97 -1.98
N GLY A 91 -8.19 -10.18 -0.91
CA GLY A 91 -9.41 -9.88 -0.16
C GLY A 91 -9.72 -10.85 0.97
N ALA A 92 -8.83 -11.79 1.30
CA ALA A 92 -8.94 -12.53 2.54
C ALA A 92 -8.67 -11.56 3.69
N SER A 93 -9.70 -11.30 4.48
CA SER A 93 -9.72 -10.21 5.45
C SER A 93 -8.98 -10.56 6.76
N ASP A 94 -7.79 -11.15 6.61
CA ASP A 94 -6.92 -11.63 7.68
C ASP A 94 -5.95 -10.55 8.19
N THR A 95 -5.93 -9.35 7.57
CA THR A 95 -5.24 -8.18 8.12
C THR A 95 -5.64 -8.06 9.57
N LEU A 96 -4.70 -7.93 10.51
CA LEU A 96 -5.01 -7.65 11.92
C LEU A 96 -5.83 -6.35 12.01
N ALA A 97 -7.13 -6.43 11.78
CA ALA A 97 -8.13 -5.40 11.96
C ALA A 97 -8.40 -5.21 13.45
N THR A 98 -7.34 -5.22 14.25
CA THR A 98 -7.35 -4.95 15.69
C THR A 98 -6.78 -3.56 15.99
N LYS A 99 -6.26 -2.83 14.99
CA LYS A 99 -5.86 -1.41 15.15
C LYS A 99 -6.84 -0.37 14.60
N ALA A 100 -7.90 -0.77 13.90
CA ALA A 100 -8.96 0.14 13.48
C ALA A 100 -10.34 -0.54 13.66
N ALA A 101 -10.82 -0.55 14.91
CA ALA A 101 -12.24 -0.71 15.17
C ALA A 101 -13.00 0.38 14.39
N GLY A 102 -13.59 0.04 13.23
CA GLY A 102 -14.36 1.04 12.47
C GLY A 102 -14.85 0.68 11.07
N TRP A 103 -14.37 -0.38 10.40
CA TRP A 103 -14.68 -0.55 8.96
C TRP A 103 -15.13 -1.98 8.58
N ARG A 104 -16.06 -2.57 9.34
CA ARG A 104 -16.59 -3.91 9.04
C ARG A 104 -18.08 -4.08 9.38
N ARG A 105 -18.92 -3.22 8.80
CA ARG A 105 -20.30 -3.62 8.48
C ARG A 105 -20.44 -3.60 6.96
N PHE A 106 -21.21 -4.56 6.44
CA PHE A 106 -21.46 -4.83 5.03
C PHE A 106 -20.30 -5.55 4.32
N ILE A 107 -20.24 -6.89 4.40
CA ILE A 107 -20.50 -7.83 3.30
C ILE A 107 -20.37 -9.23 3.93
N ASP A 108 -21.47 -9.73 4.49
CA ASP A 108 -21.74 -11.17 4.63
C ASP A 108 -23.24 -11.25 4.93
N GLY A 109 -24.01 -11.49 3.88
CA GLY A 109 -25.46 -11.63 3.94
C GLY A 109 -25.91 -12.55 2.82
N GLY A 110 -26.19 -13.79 3.22
CA GLY A 110 -27.23 -14.70 2.71
C GLY A 110 -27.42 -14.83 1.21
#